data_AF-A0A926Q5K7-F1
#
_entry.id   AF-A0A926Q5K7-F1
#
_cell.length_a   1.000
_cell.length_b   1.000
_cell.length_c   1.000
_cell.angle_alpha   90.00
_cell.angle_beta   90.00
_cell.angle_gamma   90.00
#
_symmetry.space_group_name_H-M   'P 1'
#
loop_
_entity.id
_entity.type
_entity.pdbx_description
1 polymer ?
#
loop_
_entity_poly.entity_id
_entity_poly.type
_entity_poly.pdbx_seq_one_letter_code
_entity_poly.pdbx_strand_id
1 'polypeptide(L)'
;MLLFFGTRASKIKARPIGSPTECPYCQSKDSFVATTFGRYFHLFWIPLFPLYKTTILECSHCKRTYAEHELPPDLKQALLKSNRLDPPKRPLWHGFGCLVMAAIGLVIVVISIGSAVFWSNNDVDEVIDGRKLRLQDDIEKTTAQPDSITDPVSFHLKNCIDHSIDGIDTDKIRYYSRSKGNRLLVLLKVNDLKKTKAGSRKEIVFAVEDCLDSSPATGGHQVYIGVDGKWNMVLVKTPGGESLDGRFAETSLLLPFYGAKPVIKQDSVQKQ
;
A
#
# COMPACT_ATOMS: atom_id res chain seq x y z
N MET A 1 -7.88 -25.91 -10.88
CA MET A 1 -8.00 -24.48 -10.55
C MET A 1 -8.66 -24.36 -9.19
N LEU A 2 -7.94 -23.86 -8.17
CA LEU A 2 -8.52 -23.56 -6.86
C LEU A 2 -9.23 -22.21 -6.97
N LEU A 3 -10.53 -22.23 -7.26
CA LEU A 3 -11.35 -21.03 -7.22
C LEU A 3 -11.65 -20.73 -5.74
N PHE A 4 -10.97 -19.72 -5.20
CA PHE A 4 -11.17 -19.26 -3.83
C PHE A 4 -12.54 -18.60 -3.64
N PHE A 5 -13.16 -18.09 -4.72
CA PHE A 5 -14.51 -17.54 -4.68
C PHE A 5 -15.42 -18.25 -5.68
N GLY A 6 -16.72 -18.28 -5.40
CA GLY A 6 -17.67 -18.92 -6.30
C GLY A 6 -19.04 -19.12 -5.68
N THR A 7 -19.87 -19.89 -6.37
CA THR A 7 -21.20 -20.27 -5.89
C THR A 7 -21.26 -21.76 -5.59
N ARG A 8 -21.87 -22.12 -4.45
CA ARG A 8 -22.12 -23.51 -4.07
C ARG A 8 -23.59 -23.70 -3.74
N ALA A 9 -24.06 -24.94 -3.82
CA ALA A 9 -25.39 -25.34 -3.44
C ALA A 9 -25.34 -26.22 -2.18
N SER A 10 -26.33 -26.05 -1.31
CA SER A 10 -26.53 -26.89 -0.12
C SER A 10 -27.97 -27.39 -0.11
N LYS A 11 -28.17 -28.66 0.27
CA LYS A 11 -29.51 -29.23 0.41
C LYS A 11 -30.19 -28.58 1.61
N ILE A 12 -31.30 -27.88 1.38
CA ILE A 12 -32.08 -27.24 2.44
C ILE A 12 -33.09 -28.23 3.01
N LYS A 13 -33.88 -28.85 2.14
CA LYS A 13 -34.99 -29.72 2.54
C LYS A 13 -35.32 -30.70 1.42
N ALA A 14 -35.68 -31.93 1.79
CA ALA A 14 -36.30 -32.90 0.90
C ALA A 14 -37.57 -33.42 1.54
N ARG A 15 -38.65 -33.51 0.75
CA ARG A 15 -39.97 -33.96 1.24
C ARG A 15 -40.83 -34.51 0.12
N PRO A 16 -41.73 -35.46 0.40
CA PRO A 16 -42.72 -35.91 -0.57
C PRO A 16 -43.73 -34.80 -0.87
N ILE A 17 -44.35 -34.87 -2.04
CA ILE A 17 -45.45 -33.98 -2.43
C ILE A 17 -46.74 -34.48 -1.79
N GLY A 18 -47.33 -33.69 -0.90
CA GLY A 18 -48.56 -34.04 -0.17
C GLY A 18 -49.85 -33.87 -0.95
N SER A 19 -49.82 -33.98 -2.28
CA SER A 19 -50.99 -33.88 -3.15
C SER A 19 -50.97 -34.98 -4.21
N PRO A 20 -52.15 -35.49 -4.62
CA PRO A 20 -52.28 -36.51 -5.66
C PRO A 20 -51.55 -36.07 -6.93
N THR A 21 -50.50 -36.81 -7.32
CA THR A 21 -49.71 -36.51 -8.52
C THR A 21 -49.31 -37.78 -9.26
N GLU A 22 -49.24 -37.70 -10.58
CA GLU A 22 -48.85 -38.82 -11.44
C GLU A 22 -47.56 -38.47 -12.20
N CYS A 23 -46.62 -39.42 -12.26
CA CYS A 23 -45.39 -39.24 -13.01
C CYS A 23 -45.65 -39.26 -14.53
N PRO A 24 -45.31 -38.20 -15.30
CA PRO A 24 -45.53 -38.18 -16.76
C PRO A 24 -44.75 -39.25 -17.52
N TYR A 25 -43.71 -39.82 -16.91
CA TYR A 25 -42.82 -40.79 -17.56
C TYR A 25 -43.17 -42.24 -17.26
N CYS A 26 -43.50 -42.56 -16.00
CA CYS A 26 -43.71 -43.95 -15.57
C CYS A 26 -45.08 -44.20 -14.91
N GLN A 27 -45.96 -43.18 -14.89
CA GLN A 27 -47.34 -43.26 -14.42
C GLN A 27 -47.51 -43.70 -12.95
N SER A 28 -46.42 -43.68 -12.18
CA SER A 28 -46.47 -43.95 -10.74
C SER A 28 -47.14 -42.79 -10.01
N LYS A 29 -48.13 -43.13 -9.16
CA LYS A 29 -48.86 -42.17 -8.33
C LYS A 29 -48.07 -41.82 -7.08
N ASP A 30 -48.16 -40.56 -6.65
CA ASP A 30 -47.65 -40.02 -5.38
C ASP A 30 -46.17 -40.35 -5.10
N SER A 31 -45.39 -40.41 -6.17
CA SER A 31 -44.01 -40.86 -6.16
C SER A 31 -43.00 -39.72 -6.18
N PHE A 32 -43.41 -38.45 -6.08
CA PHE A 32 -42.50 -37.32 -6.19
C PHE A 32 -41.94 -36.85 -4.85
N VAL A 33 -40.63 -36.63 -4.82
CA VAL A 33 -39.89 -36.00 -3.73
C VAL A 33 -39.35 -34.66 -4.22
N ALA A 34 -39.81 -33.58 -3.61
CA ALA A 34 -39.31 -32.24 -3.84
C ALA A 34 -38.07 -32.00 -2.97
N THR A 35 -36.93 -31.71 -3.61
CA THR A 35 -35.68 -31.33 -2.94
C THR A 35 -35.32 -29.89 -3.27
N THR A 36 -35.28 -29.04 -2.24
CA THR A 36 -34.87 -27.63 -2.37
C THR A 36 -33.40 -27.49 -2.01
N PHE A 37 -32.66 -26.84 -2.90
CA PHE A 37 -31.27 -26.42 -2.71
C PHE A 37 -31.17 -24.91 -2.52
N GLY A 38 -30.33 -24.49 -1.59
CA GLY A 38 -29.96 -23.10 -1.39
C GLY A 38 -28.59 -22.83 -1.98
N ARG A 39 -28.52 -21.88 -2.92
CA ARG A 39 -27.25 -21.41 -3.46
C ARG A 39 -26.73 -20.24 -2.63
N TYR A 40 -25.44 -20.22 -2.41
CA TYR A 40 -24.74 -19.19 -1.65
C TYR A 40 -23.42 -18.84 -2.33
N PHE A 41 -23.01 -17.58 -2.16
CA PHE A 41 -21.68 -17.14 -2.54
C PHE A 41 -20.71 -17.49 -1.43
N HIS A 42 -19.54 -18.01 -1.79
CA HIS A 42 -18.47 -18.29 -0.85
C HIS A 42 -17.20 -17.56 -1.25
N LEU A 43 -16.40 -17.22 -0.24
CA LEU A 43 -15.03 -16.74 -0.38
C LEU A 43 -14.17 -17.59 0.57
N PHE A 44 -13.06 -18.14 0.06
CA PHE A 44 -12.22 -19.13 0.74
C PHE A 44 -13.03 -20.26 1.41
N TRP A 45 -13.96 -20.88 0.68
CA TRP A 45 -14.88 -21.93 1.19
C TRP A 45 -15.86 -21.47 2.29
N ILE A 46 -15.82 -20.22 2.74
CA ILE A 46 -16.72 -19.66 3.75
C ILE A 46 -17.98 -19.09 3.08
N PRO A 47 -19.20 -19.57 3.42
CA PRO A 47 -20.45 -18.98 2.93
C PRO A 47 -20.60 -17.54 3.42
N LEU A 48 -20.68 -16.57 2.49
CA LEU A 48 -20.82 -15.15 2.84
C LEU A 48 -22.29 -14.72 2.88
N PHE A 49 -23.04 -15.04 1.83
CA PHE A 49 -24.46 -14.70 1.75
C PHE A 49 -25.23 -15.63 0.81
N PRO A 50 -26.53 -15.88 1.08
CA PRO A 50 -27.39 -16.66 0.20
C PRO A 50 -27.74 -15.87 -1.08
N LEU A 51 -27.82 -16.56 -2.21
CA LEU A 51 -28.16 -15.97 -3.50
C LEU A 51 -29.64 -16.24 -3.84
N TYR A 52 -29.95 -17.48 -4.20
CA TYR A 52 -31.29 -17.92 -4.59
C TYR A 52 -31.52 -19.39 -4.22
N LYS A 53 -32.77 -19.84 -4.32
CA LYS A 53 -33.16 -21.24 -4.10
C LYS A 53 -33.56 -21.89 -5.42
N THR A 54 -33.32 -23.18 -5.53
CA THR A 54 -33.78 -23.99 -6.66
C THR A 54 -34.42 -25.25 -6.12
N THR A 55 -35.62 -25.59 -6.57
CA THR A 55 -36.27 -26.84 -6.21
C THR A 55 -36.28 -27.78 -7.41
N ILE A 56 -35.90 -29.03 -7.17
CA ILE A 56 -36.01 -30.11 -8.15
C ILE A 56 -37.02 -31.14 -7.63
N LEU A 57 -37.79 -31.74 -8.54
CA LEU A 57 -38.63 -32.89 -8.24
C LEU A 57 -37.95 -34.14 -8.75
N GLU A 58 -37.86 -35.16 -7.91
CA GLU A 58 -37.37 -36.49 -8.29
C GLU A 58 -38.50 -37.51 -8.09
N CYS A 59 -38.76 -38.33 -9.11
CA CYS A 59 -39.64 -39.48 -8.93
C CYS A 59 -38.90 -40.60 -8.20
N SER A 60 -39.45 -41.09 -7.09
CA SER A 60 -38.89 -42.17 -6.28
C SER A 60 -38.83 -43.51 -7.03
N HIS A 61 -39.71 -43.72 -8.01
CA HIS A 61 -39.83 -44.93 -8.81
C HIS A 61 -38.85 -44.97 -10.00
N CYS A 62 -38.93 -44.01 -10.92
CA CYS A 62 -38.09 -44.00 -12.13
C CYS A 62 -36.83 -43.12 -12.04
N LYS A 63 -36.62 -42.41 -10.91
CA LYS A 63 -35.49 -41.50 -10.66
C LYS A 63 -35.36 -40.32 -11.61
N ARG A 64 -36.38 -40.06 -12.43
CA ARG A 64 -36.39 -38.91 -13.33
C ARG A 64 -36.54 -37.62 -12.53
N THR A 65 -35.67 -36.66 -12.82
CA THR A 65 -35.64 -35.34 -12.20
C THR A 65 -36.23 -34.27 -13.11
N TYR A 66 -37.00 -33.35 -12.54
CA TYR A 66 -37.60 -32.21 -13.24
C TYR A 66 -37.20 -30.91 -12.55
N ALA A 67 -36.72 -29.94 -13.32
CA ALA A 67 -36.51 -28.59 -12.82
C ALA A 67 -37.85 -27.85 -12.72
N GLU A 68 -37.92 -26.84 -11.84
CA GLU A 68 -39.17 -26.10 -11.56
C GLU A 68 -39.83 -25.48 -12.81
N HIS A 69 -39.04 -25.10 -13.80
CA HIS A 69 -39.52 -24.51 -15.06
C HIS A 69 -40.00 -25.55 -16.09
N GLU A 70 -39.69 -26.83 -15.89
CA GLU A 70 -40.05 -27.95 -16.77
C GLU A 70 -41.31 -28.69 -16.29
N LEU A 71 -41.88 -28.25 -15.16
CA LEU A 71 -43.01 -28.92 -14.51
C LEU A 71 -44.31 -28.72 -15.30
N PRO A 72 -45.10 -29.79 -15.50
CA PRO A 72 -46.48 -29.67 -15.94
C PRO A 72 -47.30 -28.80 -14.97
N PRO A 73 -48.37 -28.13 -15.44
CA PRO A 73 -49.17 -27.21 -14.62
C PRO A 73 -49.67 -27.83 -13.31
N ASP A 74 -50.15 -29.06 -13.35
CA ASP A 74 -50.71 -29.77 -12.19
C ASP A 74 -49.63 -30.05 -11.13
N LEU A 75 -48.45 -30.48 -11.58
CA LEU A 75 -47.30 -30.77 -10.73
C LEU A 75 -46.71 -29.50 -10.11
N LYS A 76 -46.76 -28.40 -10.86
CA LYS A 76 -46.36 -27.08 -10.37
C LYS A 76 -47.30 -26.57 -9.28
N GLN A 77 -48.62 -26.73 -9.44
CA GLN A 77 -49.59 -26.35 -8.41
C GLN A 77 -49.44 -27.18 -7.14
N ALA A 78 -49.25 -28.50 -7.28
CA ALA A 78 -48.92 -29.41 -6.20
C ALA A 78 -47.69 -28.96 -5.39
N LEU A 79 -46.61 -28.61 -6.09
CA LEU A 79 -45.40 -28.08 -5.47
C LEU A 79 -45.67 -26.74 -4.74
N LEU A 80 -46.39 -25.81 -5.37
CA LEU A 80 -46.71 -24.50 -4.76
C LEU A 80 -47.56 -24.66 -3.49
N LYS A 81 -48.55 -25.56 -3.50
CA LYS A 81 -49.37 -25.87 -2.32
C LYS A 81 -48.50 -26.44 -1.20
N SER A 82 -47.61 -27.37 -1.52
CA SER A 82 -46.67 -27.92 -0.53
C SER A 82 -45.75 -26.83 0.04
N ASN A 83 -45.26 -25.91 -0.79
CA ASN A 83 -44.39 -24.79 -0.39
C ASN A 83 -45.09 -23.77 0.50
N ARG A 84 -46.41 -23.58 0.35
CA ARG A 84 -47.20 -22.72 1.25
C ARG A 84 -47.39 -23.34 2.62
N LEU A 85 -47.67 -24.64 2.69
CA LEU A 85 -47.91 -25.33 3.96
C LEU A 85 -46.64 -25.46 4.81
N ASP A 86 -45.51 -25.72 4.16
CA ASP A 86 -44.24 -25.92 4.85
C ASP A 86 -43.10 -25.33 4.02
N PRO A 87 -42.84 -24.02 4.16
CA PRO A 87 -41.88 -23.32 3.31
C PRO A 87 -40.45 -23.79 3.62
N PRO A 88 -39.60 -24.02 2.59
CA PRO A 88 -38.19 -24.32 2.81
C PRO A 88 -37.51 -23.08 3.39
N LYS A 89 -37.21 -23.07 4.70
CA LYS A 89 -36.56 -21.95 5.38
C LYS A 89 -35.10 -21.82 4.94
N ARG A 90 -34.58 -20.59 4.87
CA ARG A 90 -33.16 -20.37 4.55
C ARG A 90 -32.33 -20.78 5.78
N PRO A 91 -31.23 -21.55 5.63
CA PRO A 91 -30.39 -21.89 6.76
C PRO A 91 -29.64 -20.64 7.24
N LEU A 92 -29.67 -20.41 8.56
CA LEU A 92 -29.07 -19.22 9.19
C LEU A 92 -27.54 -19.17 9.04
N TRP A 93 -26.90 -20.33 8.83
CA TRP A 93 -25.45 -20.46 8.69
C TRP A 93 -24.88 -19.78 7.43
N HIS A 94 -25.71 -19.51 6.40
CA HIS A 94 -25.26 -18.76 5.22
C HIS A 94 -24.92 -17.29 5.49
N GLY A 95 -25.29 -16.74 6.65
CA GLY A 95 -24.94 -15.39 7.07
C GLY A 95 -23.75 -15.31 8.04
N PHE A 96 -23.25 -16.44 8.54
CA PHE A 96 -22.20 -16.44 9.56
C PHE A 96 -20.86 -15.91 9.02
N GLY A 97 -20.54 -16.19 7.76
CA GLY A 97 -19.29 -15.71 7.15
C GLY A 97 -19.23 -14.18 7.06
N CYS A 98 -20.35 -13.52 6.80
CA CYS A 98 -20.41 -12.06 6.78
C CYS A 98 -20.09 -11.45 8.15
N LEU A 99 -20.61 -12.04 9.23
CA LEU A 99 -20.35 -11.59 10.60
C LEU A 99 -18.88 -11.75 10.98
N VAL A 100 -18.25 -12.87 10.61
CA VAL A 100 -16.82 -13.11 10.85
C VAL A 100 -15.97 -12.08 10.10
N MET A 101 -16.27 -11.83 8.82
CA MET A 101 -15.52 -10.84 8.02
C MET A 101 -15.67 -9.42 8.58
N ALA A 102 -16.87 -9.04 9.03
CA ALA A 102 -17.12 -7.75 9.67
C ALA A 102 -16.34 -7.61 10.98
N ALA A 103 -16.28 -8.65 11.81
CA ALA A 103 -15.53 -8.65 13.06
C ALA A 103 -14.02 -8.50 12.82
N ILE A 104 -13.47 -9.22 11.85
CA ILE A 104 -12.05 -9.10 11.46
C ILE A 104 -11.76 -7.69 10.96
N GLY A 105 -12.61 -7.13 10.10
CA GLY A 105 -12.49 -5.76 9.62
C GLY A 105 -12.48 -4.74 10.77
N LEU A 106 -13.39 -4.90 11.74
CA LEU A 106 -13.45 -4.03 12.92
C LEU A 106 -12.18 -4.14 13.77
N VAL A 107 -11.65 -5.35 13.99
CA VAL A 107 -10.39 -5.55 14.71
C VAL A 107 -9.24 -4.85 14.01
N ILE A 108 -9.15 -4.95 12.68
CA ILE A 108 -8.10 -4.26 11.91
C ILE A 108 -8.21 -2.74 12.08
N VAL A 109 -9.43 -2.19 12.01
CA VAL A 109 -9.68 -0.75 12.20
C VAL A 109 -9.28 -0.33 13.61
N VAL A 110 -9.67 -1.10 14.63
CA VAL A 110 -9.30 -0.84 16.03
C VAL A 110 -7.79 -0.91 16.23
N ILE A 111 -7.10 -1.89 15.63
CA ILE A 111 -5.63 -1.98 15.67
C ILE A 111 -5.00 -0.77 14.97
N SER A 112 -5.55 -0.36 13.83
CA SER A 112 -5.04 0.78 13.06
C SER A 112 -5.15 2.08 13.87
N ILE A 113 -6.31 2.33 14.48
CA ILE A 113 -6.53 3.50 15.34
C ILE A 113 -5.69 3.40 16.63
N GLY A 114 -5.70 2.23 17.28
CA GLY A 114 -4.96 2.00 18.52
C GLY A 114 -3.46 2.14 18.32
N SER A 115 -2.92 1.68 17.20
CA SER A 115 -1.54 1.95 16.82
C SER A 115 -1.30 3.45 16.69
N ALA A 116 -2.06 4.19 15.89
CA ALA A 116 -1.89 5.64 15.74
C ALA A 116 -1.89 6.39 17.10
N VAL A 117 -2.79 6.02 18.01
CA VAL A 117 -2.85 6.59 19.37
C VAL A 117 -1.65 6.16 20.23
N PHE A 118 -1.23 4.90 20.16
CA PHE A 118 -0.08 4.39 20.90
C PHE A 118 1.25 5.01 20.41
N TRP A 119 1.43 5.18 19.11
CA TRP A 119 2.56 5.90 18.52
C TRP A 119 2.55 7.40 18.91
N SER A 120 1.38 8.00 19.10
CA SER A 120 1.27 9.39 19.58
C SER A 120 1.64 9.57 21.05
N ASN A 121 1.55 8.52 21.87
CA ASN A 121 1.82 8.61 23.33
C ASN A 121 3.21 8.05 23.70
N ASN A 122 3.80 7.21 22.86
CA ASN A 122 5.20 6.85 22.95
C ASN A 122 6.01 7.86 22.12
N ASP A 123 6.18 9.06 22.67
CA ASP A 123 7.39 9.82 22.37
C ASP A 123 8.55 8.99 22.93
N VAL A 124 9.07 8.06 22.11
CA VAL A 124 10.47 7.70 22.24
C VAL A 124 11.18 9.03 22.16
N ASP A 125 11.88 9.43 23.23
CA ASP A 125 12.83 10.53 23.18
C ASP A 125 13.87 10.16 22.11
N GLU A 126 13.53 10.35 20.83
CA GLU A 126 14.47 10.42 19.75
C GLU A 126 15.29 11.63 20.15
N VAL A 127 16.43 11.38 20.81
CA VAL A 127 17.43 12.40 21.10
C VAL A 127 17.58 13.19 19.81
N ILE A 128 16.96 14.37 19.76
CA ILE A 128 16.85 15.14 18.53
C ILE A 128 18.28 15.51 18.20
N ASP A 129 18.87 14.77 17.28
CA ASP A 129 20.25 14.97 16.89
C ASP A 129 20.31 16.38 16.30
N GLY A 130 20.82 17.33 17.07
CA GLY A 130 20.83 18.75 16.68
C GLY A 130 21.55 19.00 15.36
N ARG A 131 22.33 18.02 14.85
CA ARG A 131 22.90 18.05 13.49
C ARG A 131 21.82 17.96 12.41
N LYS A 132 20.75 17.18 12.61
CA LYS A 132 19.60 17.11 11.69
C LYS A 132 18.91 18.48 11.58
N LEU A 133 18.69 19.16 12.70
CA LEU A 133 18.12 20.51 12.72
C LEU A 133 19.00 21.51 11.97
N ARG A 134 20.32 21.51 12.22
CA ARG A 134 21.24 22.41 11.51
C ARG A 134 21.31 22.14 10.01
N LEU A 135 21.22 20.88 9.60
CA LEU A 135 21.14 20.52 8.19
C LEU A 135 19.85 21.05 7.56
N GLN A 136 18.72 20.92 8.26
CA GLN A 136 17.46 21.47 7.81
C GLN A 136 17.51 23.00 7.67
N ASP A 137 18.04 23.71 8.66
CA ASP A 137 18.24 25.17 8.61
C ASP A 137 19.11 25.59 7.41
N ASP A 138 20.14 24.80 7.07
CA ASP A 138 21.03 25.08 5.95
C ASP A 138 20.37 24.75 4.59
N ILE A 139 19.51 23.71 4.52
CA ILE A 139 18.69 23.42 3.33
C ILE A 139 17.71 24.58 3.04
N GLU A 140 17.12 25.17 4.07
CA GLU A 140 16.17 26.28 3.93
C GLU A 140 16.82 27.57 3.42
N LYS A 141 18.13 27.75 3.65
CA LYS A 141 18.91 28.89 3.14
C LYS A 141 19.26 28.80 1.66
N THR A 142 19.01 27.66 1.00
CA THR A 142 19.25 27.52 -0.44
C THR A 142 18.57 28.64 -1.23
N THR A 143 19.27 29.26 -2.18
CA THR A 143 18.75 30.36 -3.00
C THR A 143 19.05 30.14 -4.49
N ALA A 144 18.15 30.58 -5.37
CA ALA A 144 18.38 30.55 -6.82
C ALA A 144 19.37 31.64 -7.28
N GLN A 145 19.64 32.62 -6.41
CA GLN A 145 20.53 33.75 -6.67
C GLN A 145 21.57 33.83 -5.54
N PRO A 146 22.57 32.94 -5.53
CA PRO A 146 23.68 33.03 -4.60
C PRO A 146 24.47 34.32 -4.84
N ASP A 147 25.01 34.90 -3.77
CA ASP A 147 25.76 36.16 -3.83
C ASP A 147 27.27 35.89 -3.77
N SER A 148 28.02 36.53 -4.66
CA SER A 148 29.46 36.28 -4.82
C SER A 148 30.32 36.67 -3.61
N ILE A 149 29.82 37.52 -2.72
CA ILE A 149 30.55 38.01 -1.54
C ILE A 149 30.27 37.09 -0.34
N THR A 150 29.01 36.73 -0.13
CA THR A 150 28.55 35.94 1.03
C THR A 150 28.64 34.44 0.82
N ASP A 151 28.43 33.95 -0.41
CA ASP A 151 28.51 32.53 -0.79
C ASP A 151 29.19 32.36 -2.16
N PRO A 152 30.52 32.58 -2.23
CA PRO A 152 31.27 32.54 -3.49
C PRO A 152 31.27 31.15 -4.15
N VAL A 153 31.19 30.07 -3.35
CA VAL A 153 31.17 28.70 -3.88
C VAL A 153 29.83 28.42 -4.55
N SER A 154 28.70 28.75 -3.93
CA SER A 154 27.39 28.60 -4.60
C SER A 154 27.27 29.49 -5.83
N PHE A 155 27.84 30.70 -5.79
CA PHE A 155 27.87 31.60 -6.94
C PHE A 155 28.66 30.98 -8.11
N HIS A 156 29.84 30.42 -7.84
CA HIS A 156 30.63 29.70 -8.83
C HIS A 156 29.88 28.46 -9.37
N LEU A 157 29.31 27.66 -8.48
CA LEU A 157 28.55 26.46 -8.85
C LEU A 157 27.37 26.78 -9.77
N LYS A 158 26.62 27.84 -9.47
CA LYS A 158 25.53 28.27 -10.34
C LYS A 158 26.04 28.57 -11.76
N ASN A 159 27.06 29.40 -11.88
CA ASN A 159 27.59 29.82 -13.19
C ASN A 159 28.24 28.65 -13.95
N CYS A 160 28.81 27.68 -13.25
CA CYS A 160 29.43 26.52 -13.85
C CYS A 160 28.41 25.46 -14.31
N ILE A 161 27.40 25.17 -13.48
CA ILE A 161 26.44 24.09 -13.73
C ILE A 161 25.47 24.45 -14.87
N ASP A 162 25.14 25.73 -15.05
CA ASP A 162 24.26 26.23 -16.11
C ASP A 162 24.74 25.84 -17.54
N HIS A 163 25.99 25.39 -17.71
CA HIS A 163 26.55 24.92 -18.98
C HIS A 163 26.70 23.40 -19.12
N SER A 164 26.39 22.62 -18.07
CA SER A 164 26.90 21.24 -17.93
C SER A 164 25.85 20.12 -17.96
N ILE A 165 24.55 20.44 -17.84
CA ILE A 165 23.50 19.41 -17.70
C ILE A 165 22.39 19.61 -18.74
N ASP A 166 22.14 18.57 -19.54
CA ASP A 166 21.04 18.53 -20.51
C ASP A 166 19.74 18.01 -19.85
N GLY A 167 18.60 18.63 -20.16
CA GLY A 167 17.28 18.20 -19.66
C GLY A 167 16.92 18.56 -18.21
N ILE A 168 17.75 19.33 -17.49
CA ILE A 168 17.41 19.94 -16.20
C ILE A 168 17.33 21.45 -16.36
N ASP A 169 16.23 22.04 -15.89
CA ASP A 169 16.05 23.49 -15.82
C ASP A 169 16.93 24.05 -14.67
N THR A 170 18.16 24.42 -15.00
CA THR A 170 19.18 24.84 -14.04
C THR A 170 18.85 26.17 -13.36
N ASP A 171 18.02 27.01 -13.98
CA ASP A 171 17.53 28.28 -13.42
C ASP A 171 16.65 28.08 -12.18
N LYS A 172 16.07 26.89 -12.02
CA LYS A 172 15.22 26.54 -10.86
C LYS A 172 15.99 25.85 -9.74
N ILE A 173 17.29 25.59 -9.94
CA ILE A 173 18.13 25.01 -8.91
C ILE A 173 18.50 26.10 -7.90
N ARG A 174 18.31 25.79 -6.62
CA ARG A 174 18.76 26.65 -5.53
C ARG A 174 20.02 26.07 -4.92
N TYR A 175 20.96 26.94 -4.56
CA TYR A 175 22.29 26.59 -4.07
C TYR A 175 22.50 27.17 -2.67
N TYR A 176 23.24 26.44 -1.85
CA TYR A 176 23.82 26.93 -0.60
C TYR A 176 25.12 26.19 -0.34
N SER A 177 26.13 26.93 0.11
CA SER A 177 27.40 26.33 0.52
C SER A 177 27.82 26.83 1.90
N ARG A 178 28.60 26.00 2.58
CA ARG A 178 29.16 26.36 3.88
C ARG A 178 30.49 25.67 4.11
N SER A 179 31.51 26.46 4.39
CA SER A 179 32.83 25.96 4.79
C SER A 179 32.99 25.94 6.30
N LYS A 180 33.56 24.86 6.84
CA LYS A 180 33.93 24.72 8.26
C LYS A 180 35.23 23.95 8.39
N GLY A 181 36.34 24.66 8.64
CA GLY A 181 37.67 24.05 8.60
C GLY A 181 37.95 23.45 7.21
N ASN A 182 38.46 22.22 7.16
CA ASN A 182 38.70 21.51 5.90
C ASN A 182 37.45 20.80 5.32
N ARG A 183 36.24 21.18 5.73
CA ARG A 183 35.00 20.57 5.24
C ARG A 183 34.17 21.59 4.50
N LEU A 184 33.64 21.19 3.35
CA LEU A 184 32.77 22.00 2.51
C LEU A 184 31.42 21.28 2.38
N LEU A 185 30.34 21.94 2.79
CA LEU A 185 28.98 21.49 2.53
C LEU A 185 28.44 22.21 1.30
N VAL A 186 27.86 21.46 0.39
CA VAL A 186 27.19 21.95 -0.82
C VAL A 186 25.79 21.34 -0.87
N LEU A 187 24.77 22.20 -0.86
CA LEU A 187 23.37 21.83 -0.91
C LEU A 187 22.72 22.39 -2.16
N LEU A 188 22.08 21.51 -2.93
CA LEU A 188 21.28 21.88 -4.10
C LEU A 188 19.82 21.51 -3.81
N LYS A 189 18.88 22.40 -4.14
CA LYS A 189 17.45 22.10 -4.11
C LYS A 189 16.87 22.09 -5.51
N VAL A 190 16.38 20.94 -5.94
CA VAL A 190 15.88 20.71 -7.30
C VAL A 190 14.44 20.20 -7.24
N ASN A 191 13.49 21.10 -7.47
CA ASN A 191 12.06 20.77 -7.36
C ASN A 191 11.51 19.95 -8.54
N ASP A 192 12.13 20.05 -9.73
CA ASP A 192 11.67 19.40 -10.97
C ASP A 192 12.55 18.20 -11.39
N LEU A 193 12.87 17.32 -10.44
CA LEU A 193 13.58 16.07 -10.74
C LEU A 193 12.69 15.00 -11.41
N LYS A 194 11.38 15.25 -11.60
CA LYS A 194 10.44 14.23 -12.12
C LYS A 194 10.62 13.94 -13.60
N LYS A 195 11.14 14.89 -14.38
CA LYS A 195 11.31 14.77 -15.83
C LYS A 195 12.57 13.98 -16.23
N THR A 196 13.48 13.72 -15.28
CA THR A 196 14.72 12.98 -15.52
C THR A 196 14.64 11.55 -15.01
N LYS A 197 15.19 10.60 -15.78
CA LYS A 197 15.34 9.20 -15.36
C LYS A 197 16.20 9.13 -14.11
N ALA A 198 15.84 8.30 -13.13
CA ALA A 198 16.53 8.22 -11.85
C ALA A 198 18.05 7.99 -11.99
N GLY A 199 18.46 7.17 -12.97
CA GLY A 199 19.87 6.88 -13.24
C GLY A 199 20.69 8.03 -13.84
N SER A 200 20.05 9.06 -14.40
CA SER A 200 20.73 10.27 -14.92
C SER A 200 20.86 11.37 -13.86
N ARG A 201 20.13 11.28 -12.74
CA ARG A 201 20.17 12.32 -11.69
C ARG A 201 21.54 12.44 -11.02
N LYS A 202 22.31 11.35 -10.99
CA LYS A 202 23.69 11.34 -10.49
C LYS A 202 24.62 12.30 -11.25
N GLU A 203 24.29 12.65 -12.49
CA GLU A 203 25.03 13.65 -13.29
C GLU A 203 25.05 15.02 -12.59
N ILE A 204 24.03 15.35 -11.78
CA ILE A 204 24.03 16.58 -10.97
C ILE A 204 25.19 16.59 -9.98
N VAL A 205 25.42 15.47 -9.30
CA VAL A 205 26.51 15.36 -8.31
C VAL A 205 27.86 15.41 -9.03
N PHE A 206 28.00 14.74 -10.17
CA PHE A 206 29.24 14.78 -10.95
C PHE A 206 29.53 16.16 -11.52
N ALA A 207 28.53 16.87 -12.02
CA ALA A 207 28.69 18.26 -12.46
C ALA A 207 29.14 19.18 -11.32
N VAL A 208 28.59 19.01 -10.12
CA VAL A 208 29.05 19.74 -8.92
C VAL A 208 30.52 19.43 -8.64
N GLU A 209 30.94 18.18 -8.69
CA GLU A 209 32.34 17.78 -8.46
C GLU A 209 33.28 18.40 -9.51
N ASP A 210 32.97 18.28 -10.79
CA ASP A 210 33.77 18.84 -11.88
C ASP A 210 33.91 20.37 -11.74
N CYS A 211 32.84 21.05 -11.33
CA CYS A 211 32.83 22.49 -11.07
C CYS A 211 33.67 22.88 -9.83
N LEU A 212 33.77 22.02 -8.82
CA LEU A 212 34.59 22.25 -7.63
C LEU A 212 36.07 21.93 -7.88
N ASP A 213 36.37 20.90 -8.67
CA ASP A 213 37.74 20.51 -9.00
C ASP A 213 38.46 21.55 -9.87
N SER A 214 37.71 22.29 -10.67
CA SER A 214 38.21 23.40 -11.48
C SER A 214 38.46 24.69 -10.69
N SER A 215 38.06 24.77 -9.40
CA SER A 215 38.25 25.97 -8.57
C SER A 215 39.41 25.82 -7.58
N PRO A 216 40.42 26.72 -7.61
CA PRO A 216 41.54 26.67 -6.66
C PRO A 216 41.12 26.98 -5.22
N ALA A 217 39.93 27.54 -5.00
CA ALA A 217 39.41 27.88 -3.67
C ALA A 217 38.90 26.65 -2.88
N THR A 218 38.64 25.53 -3.57
CA THR A 218 38.03 24.33 -3.00
C THR A 218 38.97 23.14 -2.91
N GLY A 219 40.18 23.26 -3.47
CA GLY A 219 41.22 22.22 -3.43
C GLY A 219 41.54 21.73 -2.01
N GLY A 220 41.41 20.42 -1.79
CA GLY A 220 41.78 19.75 -0.54
C GLY A 220 40.68 19.63 0.52
N HIS A 221 39.49 20.20 0.29
CA HIS A 221 38.37 20.07 1.22
C HIS A 221 37.71 18.69 1.17
N GLN A 222 37.25 18.22 2.31
CA GLN A 222 36.29 17.12 2.44
C GLN A 222 34.90 17.63 2.04
N VAL A 223 34.46 17.29 0.83
CA VAL A 223 33.21 17.79 0.24
C VAL A 223 32.02 16.90 0.60
N TYR A 224 30.95 17.53 1.10
CA TYR A 224 29.67 16.92 1.43
C TYR A 224 28.61 17.51 0.51
N ILE A 225 28.11 16.73 -0.43
CA ILE A 225 27.13 17.15 -1.44
C ILE A 225 25.78 16.54 -1.13
N GLY A 226 24.75 17.36 -1.02
CA GLY A 226 23.36 16.94 -0.86
C GLY A 226 22.46 17.54 -1.93
N VAL A 227 21.67 16.72 -2.61
CA VAL A 227 20.64 17.16 -3.55
C VAL A 227 19.27 16.90 -2.94
N ASP A 228 18.63 17.97 -2.48
CA ASP A 228 17.27 17.98 -1.93
C ASP A 228 16.24 18.06 -3.06
N GLY A 229 15.30 17.13 -3.06
CA GLY A 229 14.17 17.13 -3.98
C GLY A 229 12.98 17.90 -3.42
N LYS A 230 11.82 17.74 -4.05
CA LYS A 230 10.57 18.35 -3.57
C LYS A 230 10.10 17.79 -2.22
N TRP A 231 10.38 16.51 -1.94
CA TRP A 231 9.83 15.79 -0.79
C TRP A 231 10.89 15.17 0.12
N ASN A 232 12.07 14.90 -0.43
CA ASN A 232 13.13 14.18 0.26
C ASN A 232 14.47 14.45 -0.41
N MET A 233 15.54 14.15 0.32
CA MET A 233 16.89 14.11 -0.23
C MET A 233 17.01 12.96 -1.25
N VAL A 234 17.54 13.28 -2.43
CA VAL A 234 17.56 12.37 -3.59
C VAL A 234 18.95 11.83 -3.86
N LEU A 235 19.99 12.63 -3.62
CA LEU A 235 21.39 12.24 -3.82
C LEU A 235 22.23 12.76 -2.67
N VAL A 236 23.16 11.94 -2.19
CA VAL A 236 24.18 12.35 -1.22
C VAL A 236 25.52 11.78 -1.64
N LYS A 237 26.57 12.60 -1.60
CA LYS A 237 27.96 12.14 -1.75
C LYS A 237 28.84 12.81 -0.72
N THR A 238 29.64 12.02 -0.03
CA THR A 238 30.53 12.46 1.04
C THR A 238 31.83 11.67 1.01
N PRO A 239 32.89 12.09 1.72
CA PRO A 239 34.14 11.32 1.77
C PRO A 239 33.96 9.93 2.43
N GLY A 240 32.91 9.75 3.24
CA GLY A 240 32.62 8.52 3.96
C GLY A 240 31.63 7.59 3.27
N GLY A 241 31.07 7.98 2.12
CA GLY A 241 30.07 7.19 1.40
C GLY A 241 29.18 8.01 0.49
N GLU A 242 28.44 7.30 -0.37
CA GLU A 242 27.54 7.89 -1.37
C GLU A 242 26.22 7.12 -1.48
N SER A 243 25.17 7.83 -1.85
CA SER A 243 23.83 7.32 -2.12
C SER A 243 23.28 8.03 -3.35
N LEU A 244 23.55 7.46 -4.54
CA LEU A 244 23.29 8.07 -5.85
C LEU A 244 22.24 7.30 -6.69
N ASP A 245 21.34 6.57 -6.03
CA ASP A 245 20.28 5.78 -6.67
C ASP A 245 19.24 6.63 -7.42
N GLY A 246 19.17 7.92 -7.09
CA GLY A 246 18.30 8.92 -7.70
C GLY A 246 16.85 8.89 -7.22
N ARG A 247 16.50 8.13 -6.17
CA ARG A 247 15.13 8.09 -5.61
C ARG A 247 15.09 8.59 -4.18
N PHE A 248 15.99 8.11 -3.35
CA PHE A 248 16.10 8.47 -1.94
C PHE A 248 17.54 8.30 -1.49
N ALA A 249 18.09 9.34 -0.88
CA ALA A 249 19.43 9.28 -0.32
C ALA A 249 19.44 9.36 1.20
N GLU A 250 20.36 8.62 1.80
CA GLU A 250 20.53 8.60 3.25
C GLU A 250 21.12 9.93 3.74
N THR A 251 20.27 10.82 4.24
CA THR A 251 20.65 12.13 4.79
C THR A 251 21.66 12.05 5.96
N SER A 252 21.70 10.90 6.65
CA SER A 252 22.60 10.65 7.78
C SER A 252 24.08 10.82 7.38
N LEU A 253 24.42 10.56 6.11
CA LEU A 253 25.77 10.69 5.55
C LEU A 253 26.29 12.13 5.58
N LEU A 254 25.41 13.14 5.55
CA LEU A 254 25.79 14.56 5.64
C LEU A 254 26.06 15.03 7.08
N LEU A 255 25.51 14.34 8.08
CA LEU A 255 25.60 14.76 9.49
C LEU A 255 27.03 14.88 10.04
N PRO A 256 28.03 14.06 9.63
CA PRO A 256 29.42 14.24 10.02
C PRO A 256 30.00 15.63 9.73
N PHE A 257 29.46 16.38 8.74
CA PHE A 257 29.83 17.78 8.50
C PHE A 257 29.65 18.63 9.77
N TYR A 258 28.52 18.44 10.47
CA TYR A 258 28.13 19.22 11.65
C TYR A 258 28.85 18.81 12.94
N GLY A 259 29.51 17.65 12.95
CA GLY A 259 30.27 17.15 14.11
C GLY A 259 30.14 15.65 14.30
N ALA A 260 30.84 15.14 15.32
CA ALA A 260 30.77 13.74 15.71
C ALA A 260 29.36 13.35 16.17
N LYS A 261 29.02 12.07 16.00
CA LYS A 261 27.74 11.52 16.48
C LYS A 261 27.67 11.66 18.01
N PRO A 262 26.55 12.12 18.58
CA PRO A 262 26.42 12.20 20.04
C PRO A 262 26.57 10.80 20.64
N VAL A 263 27.43 10.68 21.66
CA VAL A 263 27.55 9.45 22.45
C VAL A 263 26.43 9.46 23.47
N ILE A 264 25.37 8.69 23.23
CA ILE A 264 24.31 8.49 24.22
C ILE A 264 24.89 7.59 25.30
N LYS A 265 25.12 8.11 26.50
CA LYS A 265 25.33 7.26 27.68
C LYS A 265 24.04 6.50 27.90
N GLN A 266 24.07 5.19 27.69
CA GLN A 266 22.98 4.32 28.13
C GLN A 266 23.02 4.30 29.65
N ASP A 267 22.33 5.24 30.29
CA ASP A 267 22.03 5.10 31.70
C ASP A 267 21.11 3.88 31.84
N SER A 268 21.62 2.93 32.59
CA SER A 268 21.05 1.65 32.94
C SER A 268 19.53 1.71 33.15
N VAL A 269 18.78 1.11 32.22
CA VAL A 269 17.44 0.60 32.51
C VAL A 269 17.63 -0.62 33.42
N GLN A 270 17.87 -0.36 34.71
CA GLN A 270 17.63 -1.33 35.76
C GLN A 270 16.11 -1.53 35.83
N LYS A 271 15.62 -2.57 35.14
CA LYS A 271 14.33 -3.18 35.44
C LYS A 271 14.43 -3.82 36.83
N GLN A 272 13.73 -3.25 37.81
CA GLN A 272 13.17 -4.00 38.93
C GLN A 272 11.86 -4.65 38.48
#